data_AF-A0A3D1CHF7-F1
#
_entry.id   AF-A0A3D1CHF7-F1
#
_cell.length_a   1.000
_cell.length_b   1.000
_cell.length_c   1.000
_cell.angle_alpha   90.00
_cell.angle_beta   90.00
_cell.angle_gamma   90.00
#
_symmetry.space_group_name_H-M   'P 1'
#
loop_
_entity.id
_entity.type
_entity.pdbx_description
1 polymer ?
#
loop_
_entity_poly.entity_id
_entity_poly.type
_entity_poly.pdbx_seq_one_letter_code
_entity_poly.pdbx_strand_id
1 'polypeptide(L)'
;MLHMIEQSGVNPSDIERTTGINRGQVYRWQARSVSNIRLESISLVAGALGYTFKEVGKQIELSRDSTKTELDYYPITTIQAQVRTIELLEEKIASQEKELAKHVADWIVVAQRPECAECLKRIKILGQA
;
A
#
# COMPACT_ATOMS: atom_id res chain seq x y z
N MET A 1 -22.16 -12.86 -16.28
CA MET A 1 -21.20 -13.43 -15.28
C MET A 1 -19.76 -13.03 -15.58
N LEU A 2 -19.20 -13.31 -16.76
CA LEU A 2 -17.84 -12.85 -17.14
C LEU A 2 -17.69 -11.33 -17.29
N HIS A 3 -18.80 -10.63 -17.59
CA HIS A 3 -18.82 -9.18 -17.70
C HIS A 3 -18.33 -8.44 -16.44
N MET A 4 -18.39 -9.05 -15.24
CA MET A 4 -17.86 -8.42 -14.02
C MET A 4 -16.34 -8.23 -14.07
N ILE A 5 -15.62 -9.19 -14.66
CA ILE A 5 -14.15 -9.16 -14.81
C ILE A 5 -13.78 -8.21 -15.95
N GLU A 6 -14.55 -8.21 -17.04
CA GLU A 6 -14.32 -7.29 -18.17
C GLU A 6 -14.60 -5.83 -17.77
N GLN A 7 -15.67 -5.57 -17.00
CA GLN A 7 -16.08 -4.22 -16.60
C GLN A 7 -15.29 -3.64 -15.43
N SER A 8 -14.65 -4.48 -14.61
CA SER A 8 -13.86 -4.00 -13.48
C SER A 8 -12.51 -3.42 -13.90
N GLY A 9 -11.99 -3.78 -15.07
CA GLY A 9 -10.66 -3.36 -15.54
C GLY A 9 -9.50 -3.87 -14.68
N VAL A 10 -9.77 -4.79 -13.74
CA VAL A 10 -8.78 -5.28 -12.77
C VAL A 10 -7.83 -6.27 -13.46
N ASN A 11 -6.53 -6.13 -13.17
CA ASN A 11 -5.52 -7.01 -13.72
C ASN A 11 -5.71 -8.45 -13.19
N PRO A 12 -5.66 -9.50 -14.04
CA PRO A 12 -5.72 -10.89 -13.59
C PRO A 12 -4.73 -11.27 -12.48
N SER A 13 -3.56 -10.61 -12.42
CA SER A 13 -2.61 -10.79 -11.32
C SER A 13 -3.09 -10.22 -9.98
N ASP A 14 -3.90 -9.17 -9.99
CA ASP A 14 -4.51 -8.63 -8.76
C ASP A 14 -5.65 -9.54 -8.28
N ILE A 15 -6.38 -10.18 -9.20
CA ILE A 15 -7.40 -11.18 -8.87
C ILE A 15 -6.72 -12.41 -8.24
N GLU A 16 -5.61 -12.88 -8.80
CA GLU A 16 -4.84 -14.00 -8.22
C GLU A 16 -4.35 -13.69 -6.80
N ARG A 17 -3.82 -12.47 -6.59
CA ARG A 17 -3.36 -12.04 -5.27
C ARG A 17 -4.48 -11.97 -4.23
N THR A 18 -5.69 -11.54 -4.62
CA THR A 18 -6.81 -11.32 -3.70
C THR A 18 -7.66 -12.58 -3.46
N THR A 19 -7.77 -13.46 -4.46
CA THR A 19 -8.67 -14.63 -4.41
C THR A 19 -7.94 -15.97 -4.36
N GLY A 20 -6.63 -16.00 -4.67
CA GLY A 20 -5.86 -17.22 -4.85
C GLY A 20 -6.17 -17.98 -6.15
N ILE A 21 -7.08 -17.47 -6.99
CA ILE A 21 -7.39 -18.08 -8.29
C ILE A 21 -6.26 -17.80 -9.26
N ASN A 22 -5.75 -18.85 -9.91
CA ASN A 22 -4.62 -18.72 -10.80
C ASN A 22 -4.90 -17.71 -11.93
N ARG A 23 -3.99 -16.78 -12.18
CA ARG A 23 -4.17 -15.73 -13.22
C ARG A 23 -4.43 -16.33 -14.61
N GLY A 24 -3.86 -17.50 -14.91
CA GLY A 24 -4.09 -18.21 -16.16
C GLY A 24 -5.54 -18.70 -16.30
N GLN A 25 -6.19 -19.09 -15.21
CA GLN A 25 -7.62 -19.41 -15.22
C GLN A 25 -8.46 -18.18 -15.51
N VAL A 26 -8.11 -17.03 -14.93
CA VAL A 26 -8.77 -15.74 -15.20
C VAL A 26 -8.63 -15.34 -16.67
N TYR A 27 -7.44 -15.48 -17.26
CA TYR A 27 -7.24 -15.24 -18.70
C TYR A 27 -8.10 -16.17 -19.57
N ARG A 28 -8.20 -17.47 -19.22
CA ARG A 28 -9.05 -18.42 -19.93
C ARG A 28 -10.54 -18.07 -19.82
N TRP A 29 -10.96 -17.51 -18.70
CA TRP A 29 -12.31 -17.01 -18.50
C TRP A 29 -12.60 -15.80 -19.37
N GLN A 30 -11.69 -14.81 -19.40
CA GLN A 30 -11.79 -13.64 -20.28
C GLN A 30 -11.83 -14.03 -21.77
N ALA A 31 -10.99 -15.00 -22.16
CA ALA A 31 -10.98 -15.55 -23.52
C ALA A 31 -12.17 -16.47 -23.83
N ARG A 32 -13.15 -16.60 -22.92
CA ARG A 32 -14.33 -17.48 -23.03
C ARG A 32 -13.98 -18.94 -23.38
N SER A 33 -12.77 -19.37 -23.04
CA SER A 33 -12.22 -20.70 -23.33
C SER A 33 -12.67 -21.77 -22.31
N VAL A 34 -13.53 -21.39 -21.37
CA VAL A 34 -14.12 -22.25 -20.36
C VAL A 34 -15.63 -22.03 -20.38
N SER A 35 -16.38 -23.10 -20.64
CA SER A 35 -17.85 -23.06 -20.71
C SER A 35 -18.51 -23.07 -19.33
N ASN A 36 -17.92 -23.77 -18.36
CA ASN A 36 -18.45 -23.91 -17.00
C ASN A 36 -17.40 -23.50 -15.98
N ILE A 37 -17.68 -22.40 -15.28
CA ILE A 37 -16.87 -21.91 -14.17
C ILE A 37 -17.59 -22.33 -12.88
N ARG A 38 -16.83 -22.83 -11.88
CA ARG A 38 -17.40 -23.21 -10.59
C ARG A 38 -17.94 -21.98 -9.87
N LEU A 39 -19.12 -22.15 -9.28
CA LEU A 39 -19.82 -21.10 -8.54
C LEU A 39 -18.96 -20.49 -7.43
N GLU A 40 -18.24 -21.35 -6.70
CA GLU A 40 -17.31 -20.98 -5.63
C GLU A 40 -16.21 -20.03 -6.14
N SER A 41 -15.67 -20.29 -7.33
CA SER A 41 -14.64 -19.42 -7.89
C SER A 41 -15.23 -18.08 -8.35
N ILE A 42 -16.45 -18.09 -8.86
CA ILE A 42 -17.17 -16.87 -9.25
C ILE A 42 -17.49 -16.02 -8.01
N SER A 43 -17.92 -16.63 -6.90
CA SER A 43 -18.26 -15.89 -5.68
C SER A 43 -17.03 -15.24 -5.05
N LEU A 44 -15.88 -15.92 -5.06
CA LEU A 44 -14.60 -15.36 -4.60
C LEU A 44 -14.19 -14.13 -5.43
N VAL A 45 -14.26 -14.23 -6.77
CA VAL A 45 -13.94 -13.09 -7.65
C VAL A 45 -14.96 -11.96 -7.51
N ALA A 46 -16.25 -12.28 -7.43
CA ALA A 46 -17.30 -11.28 -7.23
C ALA A 46 -17.08 -10.49 -5.93
N GLY A 47 -16.79 -11.19 -4.82
CA GLY A 47 -16.46 -10.56 -3.54
C GLY A 47 -15.21 -9.67 -3.62
N ALA A 48 -14.13 -10.15 -4.26
CA ALA A 48 -12.91 -9.36 -4.44
C ALA A 48 -13.11 -8.11 -5.31
N LEU A 49 -14.09 -8.13 -6.22
CA LEU A 49 -14.46 -7.00 -7.07
C LEU A 49 -15.56 -6.12 -6.46
N GLY A 50 -16.00 -6.40 -5.23
CA GLY A 50 -17.04 -5.62 -4.53
C GLY A 50 -18.46 -5.86 -5.07
N TYR A 51 -18.71 -6.99 -5.73
CA TYR A 51 -20.04 -7.42 -6.11
C TYR A 51 -20.66 -8.27 -5.01
N THR A 52 -21.93 -8.04 -4.74
CA THR A 52 -22.73 -8.92 -3.89
C THR A 52 -23.29 -10.04 -4.75
N PHE A 53 -23.11 -11.26 -4.27
CA PHE A 53 -23.58 -12.47 -4.91
C PHE A 53 -24.86 -12.93 -4.19
N LYS A 54 -26.00 -12.96 -4.89
CA LYS A 54 -27.25 -13.53 -4.36
C LYS A 54 -27.77 -14.61 -5.29
N GLU A 55 -28.10 -15.75 -4.71
CA GLU A 55 -28.84 -16.80 -5.39
C GLU A 55 -30.34 -16.56 -5.21
N VAL A 56 -31.05 -16.35 -6.31
CA VAL A 56 -32.50 -16.17 -6.34
C VAL A 56 -33.09 -17.29 -7.19
N GLY A 57 -33.57 -18.34 -6.52
CA GLY A 57 -34.08 -19.54 -7.19
C GLY A 57 -32.98 -20.33 -7.90
N LYS A 58 -33.04 -20.41 -9.25
CA LYS A 58 -32.01 -21.05 -10.10
C LYS A 58 -31.10 -20.05 -10.81
N GLN A 59 -31.22 -18.77 -10.45
CA GLN A 59 -30.48 -17.69 -11.08
C GLN A 59 -29.55 -17.03 -10.07
N ILE A 60 -28.44 -16.55 -10.58
CA ILE A 60 -27.44 -15.81 -9.81
C ILE A 60 -27.58 -14.35 -10.18
N GLU A 61 -27.94 -13.54 -9.19
CA GLU A 61 -27.95 -12.10 -9.30
C GLU A 61 -26.65 -11.53 -8.74
N LEU A 62 -25.95 -10.78 -9.59
CA LEU A 62 -24.78 -10.01 -9.21
C LEU A 62 -25.20 -8.55 -9.11
N SER A 63 -25.22 -8.01 -7.90
CA SER A 63 -25.48 -6.58 -7.67
C SER A 63 -24.22 -5.90 -7.17
N ARG A 64 -23.89 -4.75 -7.75
CA ARG A 64 -22.89 -3.85 -7.19
C ARG A 64 -23.67 -2.86 -6.33
N ASP A 65 -23.71 -3.08 -5.01
CA ASP A 65 -24.36 -2.13 -4.11
C ASP A 65 -23.61 -0.80 -4.21
N SER A 66 -24.19 0.20 -4.89
CA SER A 66 -23.66 1.57 -4.98
C SER A 66 -23.77 2.35 -3.66
N THR A 67 -24.13 1.67 -2.56
CA THR A 67 -24.54 2.28 -1.28
C THR A 67 -24.11 1.47 -0.05
N LYS A 68 -23.12 0.58 -0.17
CA LYS A 68 -22.49 -0.01 1.03
C LYS A 68 -21.29 0.83 1.46
N THR A 69 -21.52 1.54 2.56
CA THR A 69 -20.57 2.22 3.44
C THR A 69 -19.23 1.48 3.54
N GLU A 70 -18.13 2.22 3.48
CA GLU A 70 -16.71 1.80 3.56
C GLU A 70 -16.30 1.16 4.90
N LEU A 71 -17.17 0.41 5.58
CA LEU A 71 -16.88 -0.20 6.87
C LEU A 71 -17.05 -1.72 6.74
N ASP A 72 -15.95 -2.44 6.98
CA ASP A 72 -15.85 -3.91 7.16
C ASP A 72 -15.43 -4.80 5.98
N TYR A 73 -14.71 -4.26 4.99
CA TYR A 73 -13.76 -5.09 4.23
C TYR A 73 -12.49 -4.31 3.92
N TYR A 74 -11.64 -4.11 4.94
CA TYR A 74 -10.23 -3.85 4.68
C TYR A 74 -9.60 -5.20 4.30
N PRO A 75 -9.17 -5.41 3.04
CA PRO A 75 -8.52 -6.66 2.70
C PRO A 75 -7.20 -6.71 3.48
N ILE A 76 -6.89 -7.86 4.08
CA ILE A 76 -5.67 -8.13 4.86
C ILE A 76 -4.41 -7.70 4.08
N THR A 77 -4.48 -7.66 2.74
CA THR A 77 -3.44 -7.14 1.84
C THR A 77 -3.15 -5.64 2.01
N THR A 78 -4.13 -4.82 2.41
CA THR A 78 -3.95 -3.39 2.70
C THR A 78 -3.21 -3.20 4.02
N ILE A 79 -3.52 -4.01 5.04
CA ILE A 79 -2.79 -3.99 6.32
C ILE A 79 -1.35 -4.45 6.08
N GLN A 80 -1.14 -5.53 5.33
CA GLN A 80 0.23 -5.97 4.98
C GLN A 80 1.00 -4.94 4.15
N ALA A 81 0.33 -4.26 3.21
CA ALA A 81 0.94 -3.16 2.45
C ALA A 81 1.26 -1.95 3.34
N GLN A 82 0.37 -1.62 4.28
CA GLN A 82 0.58 -0.55 5.26
C GLN A 82 1.71 -0.90 6.23
N VAL A 83 1.77 -2.13 6.73
CA VAL A 83 2.86 -2.63 7.60
C VAL A 83 4.20 -2.55 6.86
N ARG A 84 4.26 -3.01 5.61
CA ARG A 84 5.48 -2.87 4.78
C ARG A 84 5.85 -1.40 4.53
N THR A 85 4.85 -0.52 4.39
CA THR A 85 5.09 0.91 4.23
C THR A 85 5.64 1.51 5.53
N ILE A 86 5.13 1.08 6.69
CA ILE A 86 5.63 1.49 8.01
C ILE A 86 7.08 1.02 8.18
N GLU A 87 7.40 -0.24 7.89
CA GLU A 87 8.76 -0.78 7.97
C GLU A 87 9.74 0.04 7.10
N LEU A 88 9.37 0.35 5.85
CA LEU A 88 10.19 1.18 4.97
C LEU A 88 10.36 2.62 5.47
N LEU A 89 9.33 3.19 6.11
CA LEU A 89 9.41 4.51 6.71
C LEU A 89 10.30 4.51 7.96
N GLU A 90 10.22 3.48 8.79
CA GLU A 90 11.08 3.31 9.97
C GLU A 90 12.56 3.17 9.57
N GLU A 91 12.87 2.38 8.54
CA GLU A 91 14.25 2.29 7.99
C GLU A 91 14.74 3.66 7.48
N LYS A 92 13.88 4.42 6.81
CA LYS A 92 14.23 5.74 6.30
C LYS A 92 14.49 6.74 7.42
N ILE A 93 13.67 6.73 8.47
CA ILE A 93 13.87 7.54 9.68
C ILE A 93 15.21 7.18 10.32
N ALA A 94 15.51 5.90 10.53
CA ALA A 94 16.77 5.46 11.13
C ALA A 94 18.00 5.90 10.32
N SER A 95 17.92 5.85 8.98
CA SER A 95 18.97 6.37 8.11
C SER A 95 19.16 7.88 8.27
N GLN A 96 18.06 8.63 8.30
CA GLN A 96 18.09 10.09 8.45
C GLN A 96 18.61 10.53 9.82
N GLU A 97 18.24 9.83 10.90
CA GLU A 97 18.75 10.09 12.25
C GLU A 97 20.25 9.85 12.34
N LYS A 98 20.76 8.80 11.68
CA LYS A 98 22.20 8.52 11.61
C LYS A 98 22.96 9.61 10.85
N GLU A 99 22.39 10.10 9.75
CA GLU A 99 22.96 11.19 8.96
C GLU A 99 22.96 12.51 9.74
N LEU A 100 21.86 12.81 10.45
CA LEU A 100 21.76 13.96 11.33
C LEU A 100 22.78 13.89 12.47
N ALA A 101 22.94 12.73 13.11
CA ALA A 101 23.93 12.53 14.16
C ALA A 101 25.36 12.78 13.67
N LYS A 102 25.67 12.35 12.44
CA LYS A 102 26.97 12.63 11.80
C LYS A 102 27.15 14.12 11.55
N HIS A 103 26.15 14.79 10.98
CA HIS A 103 26.20 16.24 10.77
C HIS A 103 26.37 17.02 12.08
N VAL A 104 25.67 16.63 13.14
CA VAL A 104 25.81 17.24 14.46
C VAL A 104 27.22 17.01 15.02
N ALA A 105 27.77 15.81 14.90
CA ALA A 105 29.15 15.53 15.31
C ALA A 105 30.16 16.39 14.53
N ASP A 106 30.00 16.51 13.21
CA ASP A 106 30.85 17.35 12.36
C ASP A 106 30.76 18.83 12.78
N TRP A 107 29.57 19.32 13.10
CA TRP A 107 29.37 20.68 13.63
C TRP A 107 30.01 20.90 14.99
N ILE A 108 29.94 19.93 15.91
CA ILE A 108 30.60 20.00 17.22
C ILE A 108 32.12 20.08 17.04
N VAL A 109 32.69 19.29 16.13
CA VAL A 109 34.14 19.32 15.82
C VAL A 109 34.54 20.69 15.26
N VAL A 110 33.73 21.29 14.40
CA VAL A 110 33.96 22.65 13.87
C VAL A 110 33.86 23.70 14.98
N ALA A 111 32.90 23.58 15.89
CA ALA A 111 32.71 24.50 17.01
C ALA A 111 33.84 24.43 18.05
N GLN A 112 34.49 23.27 18.20
CA GLN A 112 35.65 23.08 19.10
C GLN A 112 36.98 23.55 18.51
N ARG A 113 37.02 24.03 17.26
CA ARG A 113 38.25 24.58 16.66
C ARG A 113 38.68 25.84 17.41
N PRO A 114 39.98 25.99 17.73
CA PRO A 114 40.49 27.12 18.51
C PRO A 114 40.21 28.49 17.83
N GLU A 115 40.18 28.51 16.50
CA GLU A 115 39.84 29.68 15.67
C GLU A 115 38.40 30.19 15.93
N CYS A 116 37.45 29.29 16.16
CA CYS A 116 36.06 29.64 16.50
C CYS A 116 35.92 30.18 17.93
N ALA A 117 36.68 29.63 18.89
CA ALA A 117 36.70 30.09 20.27
C ALA A 117 37.29 31.52 20.40
N GLU A 118 38.26 31.86 19.56
CA GLU A 118 38.88 33.19 19.52
C GLU A 118 37.96 34.23 18.84
N CYS A 119 37.23 33.85 17.80
CA CYS A 119 36.16 34.65 17.21
C CYS A 119 35.02 34.94 18.20
N LEU A 120 34.56 33.96 18.98
CA LEU A 120 33.54 34.15 20.02
C LEU A 120 34.01 35.07 21.15
N LYS A 121 35.28 34.99 21.56
CA LYS A 121 35.88 35.93 22.53
C LYS A 121 35.90 37.37 21.99
N ARG A 122 36.26 37.57 20.72
CA ARG A 122 36.24 38.89 20.07
C ARG A 122 34.84 39.50 19.99
N ILE A 123 33.82 38.71 19.67
CA ILE A 123 32.42 39.18 19.62
C ILE A 123 31.90 39.58 21.00
N LYS A 124 32.26 38.83 22.06
CA LYS A 124 31.86 39.15 23.45
C LYS A 124 32.46 40.47 23.95
N ILE A 125 33.67 40.82 23.50
CA ILE A 125 34.33 42.08 23.83
C ILE A 125 33.66 43.27 23.11
N LEU A 126 33.18 43.07 21.88
CA LEU A 126 32.50 44.12 21.10
C LEU A 126 31.05 44.38 21.53
N GLY A 127 30.41 43.45 22.25
CA GLY A 127 29.06 43.63 22.80
C GLY A 127 29.00 44.24 24.21
N GLN A 128 30.15 44.60 24.80
CA GLN A 128 30.25 45.23 26.12
C GLN A 128 30.91 46.63 26.09
N ALA A 129 31.16 47.18 24.90
CA ALA A 129 31.63 48.55 24.68
C ALA A 129 30.49 49.44 24.19
#